data_AF-A0A537GPS7-F1
#
_entry.id   AF-A0A537GPS7-F1
#
_cell.length_a   1.000
_cell.length_b   1.000
_cell.length_c   1.000
_cell.angle_alpha   90.00
_cell.angle_beta   90.00
_cell.angle_gamma   90.00
#
_symmetry.space_group_name_H-M   'P 1'
#
loop_
_entity.id
_entity.type
_entity.pdbx_description
1 polymer ?
#
loop_
_entity_poly.entity_id
_entity_poly.type
_entity_poly.pdbx_seq_one_letter_code
_entity_poly.pdbx_strand_id
1 'polypeptide(L)'
;MTKSATRLRVSVRKRTNVRLRVVGLAVVVIVMAAALTYLLIPPLTIDVSGVVSIQSAYQVNFDSLSQFPYSVRIDASGRYSISIPNQQSYAVFLYLESSSGNGLAALLRCGTIDLYQTTKLGSAYNYNIVPGQCS
;
A
#
# COMPACT_ATOMS: atom_id res chain seq x y z
N MET A 1 36.45 19.55 57.67
CA MET A 1 35.49 20.20 56.74
C MET A 1 35.39 19.39 55.44
N THR A 2 34.51 18.38 55.35
CA THR A 2 34.39 17.51 54.14
C THR A 2 32.94 17.17 53.76
N LYS A 3 31.96 17.37 54.66
CA LYS A 3 30.55 17.01 54.43
C LYS A 3 29.82 17.83 53.36
N SER A 4 30.27 19.06 53.06
CA SER A 4 29.57 19.97 52.13
C SER A 4 29.80 19.62 50.65
N ALA A 5 31.04 19.27 50.28
CA ALA A 5 31.39 18.90 48.90
C ALA A 5 30.73 17.58 48.44
N THR A 6 30.55 16.62 49.37
CA THR A 6 29.91 15.32 49.08
C THR A 6 28.42 15.48 48.81
N ARG A 7 27.71 16.34 49.56
CA ARG A 7 26.28 16.62 49.32
C ARG A 7 26.02 17.30 47.98
N LEU A 8 26.88 18.24 47.58
CA LEU A 8 26.83 18.90 46.27
C LEU A 8 27.04 17.91 45.12
N ARG A 9 28.05 17.03 45.23
CA ARG A 9 28.28 15.99 44.20
C ARG A 9 27.11 15.02 44.07
N VAL A 10 26.46 14.64 45.17
CA VAL A 10 25.27 13.76 45.15
C VAL A 10 24.05 14.45 44.54
N SER A 11 23.80 15.74 44.86
CA SER A 11 22.66 16.47 44.29
C SER A 11 22.80 16.72 42.79
N VAL A 12 24.03 17.03 42.33
CA VAL A 12 24.36 17.20 40.92
C VAL A 12 24.19 15.87 40.18
N ARG A 13 24.75 14.77 40.69
CA ARG A 13 24.61 13.44 40.07
C ARG A 13 23.16 12.97 39.99
N LYS A 14 22.34 13.29 41.00
CA LYS A 14 20.89 13.01 41.00
C LYS A 14 20.16 13.84 39.94
N ARG A 15 20.47 15.13 39.77
CA ARG A 15 19.91 15.98 38.69
C ARG A 15 20.33 15.50 37.30
N THR A 16 21.58 15.10 37.10
CA THR A 16 22.06 14.58 35.81
C THR A 16 21.37 13.28 35.43
N ASN A 17 21.20 12.35 36.38
CA ASN A 17 20.48 11.10 36.15
C ASN A 17 18.99 11.32 35.84
N VAL A 18 18.34 12.30 36.47
CA VAL A 18 16.95 12.69 36.14
C VAL A 18 16.88 13.27 34.73
N ARG A 19 17.80 14.17 34.36
CA ARG A 19 17.85 14.73 32.99
C ARG A 19 18.09 13.67 31.93
N LEU A 20 19.01 12.73 32.14
CA LEU A 20 19.23 11.61 31.22
C LEU A 20 18.00 10.72 31.08
N ARG A 21 17.29 10.44 32.17
CA ARG A 21 16.04 9.67 32.12
C ARG A 21 14.93 10.39 31.36
N VAL A 22 14.79 11.71 31.55
CA VAL A 22 13.80 12.52 30.82
C VAL A 22 14.13 12.59 29.34
N VAL A 23 15.41 12.78 28.98
CA VAL A 23 15.86 12.78 27.57
C VAL A 23 15.65 11.41 26.94
N GLY A 24 16.02 10.32 27.63
CA GLY A 24 15.79 8.96 27.15
C GLY A 24 14.31 8.65 26.95
N LEU A 25 13.45 9.05 27.87
CA LEU A 25 11.99 8.89 27.74
C LEU A 25 11.45 9.69 26.55
N ALA A 26 11.91 10.93 26.36
CA ALA A 26 11.48 11.77 25.24
C ALA A 26 11.86 11.15 23.88
N VAL A 27 13.06 10.60 23.76
CA VAL A 27 13.50 9.89 22.53
C VAL A 27 12.62 8.67 22.28
N VAL A 28 12.34 7.86 23.30
CA VAL A 28 11.45 6.69 23.17
C VAL A 28 10.05 7.10 22.73
N VAL A 29 9.49 8.16 23.31
CA VAL A 29 8.17 8.67 22.93
C VAL A 29 8.15 9.15 21.48
N ILE A 30 9.18 9.86 21.02
CA ILE A 30 9.29 10.31 19.62
C ILE A 30 9.38 9.12 18.67
N VAL A 31 10.20 8.12 18.98
CA VAL A 31 10.34 6.91 18.14
C VAL A 31 9.05 6.12 18.09
N MET A 32 8.37 5.95 19.22
CA MET A 32 7.08 5.24 19.27
C MET A 32 5.98 6.03 18.56
N ALA A 33 5.95 7.37 18.67
CA ALA A 33 5.01 8.22 17.93
C ALA A 33 5.29 8.20 16.42
N ALA A 34 6.55 8.16 16.01
CA ALA A 34 6.93 8.00 14.60
C ALA A 34 6.49 6.61 14.06
N ALA A 35 6.76 5.54 14.79
CA ALA A 35 6.32 4.20 14.40
C ALA A 35 4.78 4.09 14.32
N LEU A 36 4.07 4.70 15.27
CA LEU A 36 2.62 4.73 15.30
C LEU A 36 2.05 5.53 14.11
N THR A 37 2.67 6.65 13.75
CA THR A 37 2.25 7.46 12.59
C THR A 37 2.47 6.71 11.27
N TYR A 38 3.57 5.96 11.11
CA TYR A 38 3.75 5.07 9.95
C TYR A 38 2.70 3.96 9.88
N LEU A 39 2.24 3.43 11.02
CA LEU A 39 1.22 2.39 11.07
C LEU A 39 -0.21 2.92 10.81
N LEU A 40 -0.45 4.19 11.12
CA LEU A 40 -1.78 4.82 11.07
C LEU A 40 -2.07 5.56 9.77
N ILE A 41 -1.08 5.84 8.92
CA ILE A 41 -1.33 6.40 7.60
C ILE A 41 -1.84 5.26 6.71
N PRO A 42 -3.13 5.23 6.33
CA PRO A 42 -3.61 4.21 5.40
C PRO A 42 -2.77 4.28 4.11
N PRO A 43 -2.46 3.13 3.49
CA PRO A 43 -1.75 3.13 2.22
C PRO A 43 -2.51 4.02 1.26
N LEU A 44 -1.82 4.98 0.67
CA LEU A 44 -2.41 5.90 -0.30
C LEU A 44 -2.96 5.06 -1.44
N THR A 45 -4.28 5.03 -1.64
CA THR A 45 -4.90 4.30 -2.73
C THR A 45 -5.11 5.19 -3.95
N ILE A 46 -5.21 4.56 -5.11
CA ILE A 46 -5.60 5.18 -6.37
C ILE A 46 -6.75 4.38 -6.98
N ASP A 47 -7.74 5.09 -7.51
CA ASP A 47 -8.87 4.47 -8.18
C ASP A 47 -8.46 4.14 -9.63
N VAL A 48 -8.40 2.87 -9.95
CA VAL A 48 -8.13 2.36 -11.29
C VAL A 48 -9.46 1.97 -11.92
N SER A 49 -9.75 2.50 -13.10
CA SER A 49 -10.96 2.16 -13.87
C SER A 49 -10.62 1.94 -15.33
N GLY A 50 -11.49 1.26 -16.05
CA GLY A 50 -11.25 0.98 -17.46
C GLY A 50 -12.38 0.23 -18.13
N VAL A 51 -12.21 0.00 -19.42
CA VAL A 51 -13.10 -0.81 -20.26
C VAL A 51 -12.33 -2.02 -20.78
N VAL A 52 -12.96 -3.19 -20.70
CA VAL A 52 -12.51 -4.45 -21.28
C VAL A 52 -13.35 -4.74 -22.52
N SER A 53 -12.70 -4.84 -23.67
CA SER A 53 -13.37 -5.11 -24.96
C SER A 53 -13.34 -6.59 -25.37
N ILE A 54 -13.19 -7.49 -24.41
CA ILE A 54 -13.11 -8.95 -24.60
C ILE A 54 -14.34 -9.58 -23.94
N GLN A 55 -15.26 -10.13 -24.76
CA GLN A 55 -16.60 -10.54 -24.30
C GLN A 55 -16.62 -11.70 -23.30
N SER A 56 -15.63 -12.60 -23.33
CA SER A 56 -15.53 -13.69 -22.36
C SER A 56 -14.91 -13.27 -21.03
N ALA A 57 -14.48 -12.02 -20.88
CA ALA A 57 -13.83 -11.57 -19.66
C ALA A 57 -14.86 -11.23 -18.57
N TYR A 58 -14.66 -11.76 -17.36
CA TYR A 58 -15.55 -11.52 -16.22
C TYR A 58 -14.86 -10.87 -15.02
N GLN A 59 -13.53 -10.90 -14.96
CA GLN A 59 -12.77 -10.35 -13.83
C GLN A 59 -11.40 -9.85 -14.28
N VAL A 60 -10.99 -8.71 -13.73
CA VAL A 60 -9.64 -8.16 -13.83
C VAL A 60 -8.94 -8.37 -12.50
N ASN A 61 -7.68 -8.79 -12.54
CA ASN A 61 -6.86 -9.01 -11.37
C ASN A 61 -5.57 -8.18 -11.45
N PHE A 62 -5.24 -7.52 -10.36
CA PHE A 62 -4.05 -6.69 -10.18
C PHE A 62 -3.15 -7.41 -9.19
N ASP A 63 -2.21 -8.17 -9.73
CA ASP A 63 -1.26 -8.92 -8.93
C ASP A 63 -0.09 -8.03 -8.54
N SER A 64 0.16 -7.95 -7.24
CA SER A 64 1.31 -7.29 -6.68
C SER A 64 2.17 -8.32 -5.97
N LEU A 65 3.49 -8.14 -6.03
CA LEU A 65 4.43 -8.97 -5.27
C LEU A 65 4.13 -8.95 -3.75
N SER A 66 3.33 -8.01 -3.26
CA SER A 66 2.87 -7.91 -1.87
C SER A 66 1.62 -8.76 -1.61
N GLN A 67 1.81 -10.07 -1.48
CA GLN A 67 0.99 -11.05 -0.74
C GLN A 67 -0.51 -11.24 -1.04
N PHE A 68 -1.25 -10.30 -1.65
CA PHE A 68 -2.64 -10.49 -2.06
C PHE A 68 -2.94 -9.76 -3.36
N PRO A 69 -3.45 -10.47 -4.39
CA PRO A 69 -3.87 -9.85 -5.63
C PRO A 69 -5.22 -9.13 -5.44
N TYR A 70 -5.38 -7.96 -6.06
CA TYR A 70 -6.62 -7.17 -6.00
C TYR A 70 -7.48 -7.46 -7.22
N SER A 71 -8.68 -7.97 -7.02
CA SER A 71 -9.56 -8.35 -8.14
C SER A 71 -10.88 -7.58 -8.15
N VAL A 72 -11.38 -7.29 -9.35
CA VAL A 72 -12.68 -6.67 -9.56
C VAL A 72 -13.43 -7.37 -10.70
N ARG A 73 -14.73 -7.57 -10.50
CA ARG A 73 -15.60 -8.09 -11.57
C ARG A 73 -15.91 -7.02 -12.60
N ILE A 74 -15.93 -7.45 -13.85
CA ILE A 74 -16.32 -6.61 -14.98
C ILE A 74 -17.85 -6.56 -15.01
N ASP A 75 -18.42 -5.38 -15.18
CA ASP A 75 -19.86 -5.23 -15.31
C ASP A 75 -20.36 -5.65 -16.70
N ALA A 76 -21.68 -5.70 -16.88
CA ALA A 76 -22.31 -6.09 -18.14
C ALA A 76 -21.95 -5.15 -19.32
N SER A 77 -21.44 -3.95 -19.05
CA SER A 77 -20.99 -2.99 -20.07
C SER A 77 -19.49 -3.09 -20.38
N GLY A 78 -18.79 -4.07 -19.78
CA GLY A 78 -17.36 -4.25 -19.95
C GLY A 78 -16.52 -3.33 -19.06
N ARG A 79 -17.10 -2.63 -18.09
CA ARG A 79 -16.37 -1.66 -17.25
C ARG A 79 -15.96 -2.27 -15.93
N TYR A 80 -14.88 -1.74 -15.37
CA TYR A 80 -14.45 -2.07 -14.01
C TYR A 80 -13.92 -0.82 -13.30
N SER A 81 -13.96 -0.84 -11.96
CA SER A 81 -13.37 0.19 -11.11
C SER A 81 -12.93 -0.41 -9.77
N ILE A 82 -11.69 -0.17 -9.35
CA ILE A 82 -11.10 -0.71 -8.12
C ILE A 82 -10.16 0.30 -7.48
N SER A 83 -10.10 0.34 -6.15
CA SER A 83 -9.11 1.14 -5.41
C SER A 83 -7.97 0.24 -4.96
N ILE A 84 -6.74 0.54 -5.38
CA ILE A 84 -5.54 -0.25 -5.04
C ILE A 84 -4.40 0.65 -4.53
N PRO A 85 -3.46 0.15 -3.72
CA PRO A 85 -2.32 0.94 -3.25
C PRO A 85 -1.49 1.61 -4.37
N ASN A 86 -1.24 2.91 -4.25
CA ASN A 86 -0.45 3.75 -5.17
C ASN A 86 1.06 3.68 -4.92
N GLN A 87 1.56 2.52 -4.50
CA GLN A 87 2.93 2.38 -3.98
C GLN A 87 3.63 1.16 -4.53
N GLN A 88 3.20 0.64 -5.68
CA GLN A 88 3.83 -0.48 -6.34
C GLN A 88 3.38 -0.64 -7.79
N SER A 89 4.10 -1.47 -8.54
CA SER A 89 3.69 -1.91 -9.87
C SER A 89 2.82 -3.16 -9.76
N TYR A 90 1.78 -3.24 -10.59
CA TYR A 90 0.87 -4.38 -10.64
C TYR A 90 0.90 -5.05 -12.01
N ALA A 91 1.06 -6.38 -12.03
CA ALA A 91 0.78 -7.16 -13.22
C ALA A 91 -0.74 -7.30 -13.37
N VAL A 92 -1.27 -6.94 -14.55
CA VAL A 92 -2.71 -6.99 -14.81
C VAL A 92 -3.02 -8.30 -15.52
N PHE A 93 -3.94 -9.06 -14.96
CA PHE A 93 -4.44 -10.31 -15.53
C PHE A 93 -5.93 -10.24 -15.79
N LEU A 94 -6.37 -10.93 -16.83
CA LEU A 94 -7.76 -11.03 -17.25
C LEU A 94 -8.24 -12.47 -17.17
N TYR A 95 -9.33 -12.67 -16.46
CA TYR A 95 -9.95 -13.98 -16.29
C TYR A 95 -11.06 -14.12 -17.33
N LEU A 96 -10.95 -15.14 -18.16
CA LEU A 96 -11.94 -15.47 -19.17
C LEU A 96 -12.84 -16.60 -18.67
N GLU A 97 -14.13 -16.42 -18.82
CA GLU A 97 -15.14 -17.42 -18.53
C GLU A 97 -15.21 -18.43 -19.67
N SER A 98 -15.33 -19.71 -19.32
CA SER A 98 -15.52 -20.77 -20.29
C SER A 98 -16.90 -20.69 -20.92
N SER A 99 -16.96 -20.79 -22.25
CA SER A 99 -18.20 -20.92 -23.00
C SER A 99 -19.00 -22.17 -22.63
N SER A 100 -18.38 -23.15 -21.97
CA SER A 100 -19.05 -24.35 -21.45
C SER A 100 -19.69 -24.17 -20.06
N GLY A 101 -19.56 -22.99 -19.44
CA GLY A 101 -20.08 -22.72 -18.09
C GLY A 101 -19.28 -23.37 -16.96
N ASN A 102 -18.19 -24.08 -17.27
CA ASN A 102 -17.41 -24.86 -16.31
C ASN A 102 -16.22 -24.08 -15.72
N GLY A 103 -16.40 -22.80 -15.40
CA GLY A 103 -15.40 -21.99 -14.72
C GLY A 103 -14.41 -21.27 -15.64
N LEU A 104 -13.16 -21.12 -15.20
CA LEU A 104 -12.11 -20.35 -15.88
C LEU A 104 -11.66 -21.04 -17.18
N ALA A 105 -11.84 -20.38 -18.32
CA ALA A 105 -11.26 -20.81 -19.59
C ALA A 105 -9.78 -20.47 -19.72
N ALA A 106 -9.41 -19.25 -19.36
CA ALA A 106 -8.05 -18.76 -19.51
C ALA A 106 -7.75 -17.61 -18.56
N LEU A 107 -6.47 -17.48 -18.24
CA LEU A 107 -5.88 -16.35 -17.55
C LEU A 107 -4.89 -15.69 -18.50
N LEU A 108 -5.17 -14.46 -18.93
CA LEU A 108 -4.30 -13.73 -19.85
C LEU A 108 -3.60 -12.58 -19.14
N ARG A 109 -2.30 -12.39 -19.39
CA ARG A 109 -1.57 -11.24 -18.83
C ARG A 109 -1.69 -10.06 -19.79
N CYS A 110 -2.31 -8.97 -19.33
CA CYS A 110 -2.63 -7.80 -20.16
C CYS A 110 -1.66 -6.63 -20.00
N GLY A 111 -0.57 -6.80 -19.26
CA GLY A 111 0.48 -5.80 -19.10
C GLY A 111 0.87 -5.57 -17.65
N THR A 112 1.43 -4.39 -17.39
CA THR A 112 1.85 -3.96 -16.06
C THR A 112 1.57 -2.47 -15.92
N ILE A 113 0.99 -2.08 -14.78
CA ILE A 113 0.79 -0.67 -14.41
C ILE A 113 1.83 -0.31 -13.35
N ASP A 114 2.50 0.83 -13.52
CA ASP A 114 3.47 1.33 -12.54
C ASP A 114 2.91 2.55 -11.82
N LEU A 115 2.39 2.34 -10.62
CA LEU A 115 1.73 3.39 -9.85
C LEU A 115 2.70 4.25 -9.05
N TYR A 116 3.99 3.87 -8.93
CA TYR A 116 5.01 4.76 -8.34
C TYR A 116 5.18 6.07 -9.13
N GLN A 117 4.90 6.03 -10.43
CA GLN A 117 5.10 7.17 -11.34
C GLN A 117 3.85 8.04 -11.50
N THR A 118 2.70 7.62 -10.96
CA THR A 118 1.45 8.39 -11.03
C THR A 118 1.39 9.44 -9.90
N THR A 119 1.93 10.64 -10.18
CA THR A 119 2.10 11.74 -9.22
C THR A 119 0.81 12.47 -8.80
N LYS A 120 -0.37 11.85 -8.87
CA LYS A 120 -1.62 12.54 -8.51
C LYS A 120 -2.51 11.68 -7.61
N LEU A 121 -2.22 11.78 -6.31
CA LEU A 121 -3.06 11.27 -5.24
C LEU A 121 -4.50 11.78 -5.41
N GLY A 122 -5.48 10.88 -5.32
CA GLY A 122 -6.90 11.19 -5.54
C GLY A 122 -7.31 11.35 -7.01
N SER A 123 -6.46 10.99 -7.97
CA SER A 123 -6.83 10.96 -9.39
C SER A 123 -7.21 9.54 -9.82
N ALA A 124 -8.22 9.44 -10.69
CA ALA A 124 -8.55 8.18 -11.33
C ALA A 124 -7.48 7.84 -12.38
N TYR A 125 -6.94 6.62 -12.32
CA TYR A 125 -6.10 6.05 -13.36
C TYR A 125 -6.98 5.25 -14.32
N ASN A 126 -6.88 5.55 -15.63
CA ASN A 126 -7.64 4.83 -16.65
C ASN A 126 -6.75 3.79 -17.34
N TYR A 127 -7.17 2.52 -17.30
CA TYR A 127 -6.48 1.41 -17.95
C TYR A 127 -7.47 0.60 -18.80
N ASN A 128 -7.49 0.83 -20.11
CA ASN A 128 -8.34 0.05 -21.00
C ASN A 128 -7.62 -1.24 -21.43
N ILE A 129 -8.38 -2.33 -21.52
CA ILE A 129 -7.89 -3.64 -21.96
C ILE A 129 -8.54 -3.96 -23.30
N VAL A 130 -7.73 -3.97 -24.36
CA VAL A 130 -8.18 -4.24 -25.72
C VAL A 130 -7.72 -5.61 -26.23
N PRO A 131 -8.40 -6.21 -27.22
CA PRO A 131 -7.97 -7.45 -27.84
C PRO A 131 -6.54 -7.35 -28.38
N GLY A 132 -5.75 -8.41 -28.19
CA GLY A 132 -4.35 -8.47 -28.64
C GLY A 132 -3.33 -7.84 -27.69
N GLN A 133 -3.77 -7.14 -26.63
CA GLN A 133 -2.89 -6.64 -25.57
C GLN A 133 -2.50 -7.73 -24.56
N CYS A 134 -3.30 -8.78 -24.46
CA CYS A 134 -3.11 -9.84 -23.48
C CYS A 134 -2.53 -11.11 -24.13
N SER A 135 -1.56 -11.73 -23.44
CA SER A 135 -0.90 -12.98 -23.83
C SER A 135 -0.94 -14.01 -22.72
#